data_AF-A0A939FKT4-F1
#
_entry.id   AF-A0A939FKT4-F1
#
_cell.length_a   1.000
_cell.length_b   1.000
_cell.length_c   1.000
_cell.angle_alpha   90.00
_cell.angle_beta   90.00
_cell.angle_gamma   90.00
#
_symmetry.space_group_name_H-M   'P 1'
#
loop_
_entity.id
_entity.type
_entity.pdbx_description
1 polymer ?
#
loop_
_entity_poly.entity_id
_entity_poly.type
_entity_poly.pdbx_seq_one_letter_code
_entity_poly.pdbx_strand_id
1 'polypeptide(L)'
;MGTRLAGWATLLVGYATMVLGVIPFRELPPKRHQLELLGATAGCALCWLLVSLLVRARRRAALRRKAWRRRHEPWPEPRPSRALCWVLGFGVALTSAAALCQGVGPDGADGKWLARAERAGATTHEVLVERIVGTPRATGREIDGTGEFASEITFTIPFASGDQRVTLAGVHTSGRPEEGRTVQLLYAPDRPDLGVRQAPDNDIGSFAGRILALPAIWITGLAAGLVTAIAMHRREAGVRYARRFEPWVHLPAALMLACGAGLVVPLLIGFPETGTGWALAVAAAATPWLALTWVAKTS
;
A
#
# COMPACT_ATOMS: atom_id res chain seq x y z
N MET A 1 -19.58 -17.59 -21.73
CA MET A 1 -18.73 -18.24 -20.71
C MET A 1 -17.44 -17.47 -20.46
N GLY A 2 -16.64 -17.18 -21.50
CA GLY A 2 -15.34 -16.50 -21.36
C GLY A 2 -15.32 -15.17 -20.58
N THR A 3 -16.25 -14.24 -20.82
CA THR A 3 -16.29 -12.95 -20.09
C THR A 3 -16.55 -13.08 -18.60
N ARG A 4 -17.30 -14.12 -18.18
CA ARG A 4 -17.57 -14.38 -16.75
C ARG A 4 -16.35 -14.98 -16.05
N LEU A 5 -15.71 -15.96 -16.66
CA LEU A 5 -14.51 -16.59 -16.11
C LEU A 5 -13.36 -15.58 -15.99
N ALA A 6 -13.09 -14.82 -17.05
CA ALA A 6 -12.08 -13.77 -17.02
C ALA A 6 -12.42 -12.69 -15.98
N GLY A 7 -13.69 -12.31 -15.85
CA GLY A 7 -14.09 -11.30 -14.86
C GLY A 7 -13.92 -11.77 -13.41
N TRP A 8 -14.24 -13.04 -13.11
CA TRP A 8 -13.98 -13.62 -11.80
C TRP A 8 -12.49 -13.80 -11.51
N ALA A 9 -11.70 -14.20 -12.50
CA ALA A 9 -10.24 -14.26 -12.36
C ALA A 9 -9.66 -12.88 -12.02
N THR A 10 -10.07 -11.82 -12.72
CA THR A 10 -9.65 -10.44 -12.39
C THR A 10 -10.04 -10.04 -10.98
N LEU A 11 -11.25 -10.38 -10.52
CA LEU A 11 -11.68 -10.09 -9.16
C LEU A 11 -10.84 -10.86 -8.13
N LEU A 12 -10.65 -12.17 -8.30
CA LEU A 12 -9.91 -12.99 -7.36
C LEU A 12 -8.44 -12.56 -7.25
N VAL A 13 -7.76 -12.35 -8.38
CA VAL A 13 -6.37 -11.90 -8.39
C VAL A 13 -6.27 -10.47 -7.86
N GLY A 14 -7.19 -9.59 -8.23
CA GLY A 14 -7.26 -8.22 -7.70
C GLY A 14 -7.43 -8.18 -6.19
N TYR A 15 -8.32 -9.01 -5.63
CA TYR A 15 -8.48 -9.14 -4.20
C TYR A 15 -7.24 -9.69 -3.51
N ALA A 16 -6.56 -10.68 -4.11
CA ALA A 16 -5.29 -11.17 -3.59
C ALA A 16 -4.22 -10.07 -3.57
N THR A 17 -4.13 -9.25 -4.63
CA THR A 17 -3.25 -8.07 -4.66
C THR A 17 -3.60 -7.09 -3.55
N MET A 18 -4.89 -6.79 -3.34
CA MET A 18 -5.33 -5.88 -2.28
C MET A 18 -4.97 -6.42 -0.91
N VAL A 19 -5.35 -7.67 -0.60
CA VAL A 19 -5.07 -8.29 0.71
C VAL A 19 -3.57 -8.27 1.01
N LEU A 20 -2.72 -8.62 0.04
CA LEU A 20 -1.27 -8.51 0.23
C LEU A 20 -0.79 -7.06 0.39
N GLY A 21 -1.45 -6.11 -0.27
CA GLY A 21 -1.20 -4.68 -0.16
C GLY A 21 -1.57 -4.08 1.20
N VAL A 22 -2.66 -4.54 1.84
CA VAL A 22 -3.09 -4.02 3.16
C VAL A 22 -2.35 -4.70 4.32
N ILE A 23 -1.74 -5.87 4.13
CA ILE A 23 -0.91 -6.50 5.18
C ILE A 23 0.39 -5.70 5.30
N PRO A 24 0.59 -4.95 6.39
CA PRO A 24 1.79 -4.16 6.55
C PRO A 24 2.97 -5.10 6.92
N PHE A 25 4.19 -4.70 6.54
CA PHE A 25 5.46 -5.27 7.03
C PHE A 25 5.91 -6.64 6.52
N ARG A 26 5.42 -7.16 5.39
CA ARG A 26 6.02 -8.40 4.86
C ARG A 26 7.40 -8.19 4.24
N GLU A 27 7.62 -7.07 3.55
CA GLU A 27 8.84 -6.84 2.76
C GLU A 27 9.19 -5.35 2.68
N LEU A 28 10.47 -5.01 2.88
CA LEU A 28 11.04 -3.75 2.42
C LEU A 28 11.15 -3.76 0.88
N PRO A 29 10.95 -2.62 0.21
CA PRO A 29 11.19 -2.49 -1.23
C PRO A 29 12.56 -3.06 -1.68
N PRO A 30 12.61 -3.76 -2.84
CA PRO A 30 11.50 -4.02 -3.76
C PRO A 30 10.56 -5.14 -3.28
N LYS A 31 9.24 -4.85 -3.21
CA LYS A 31 8.18 -5.78 -2.79
C LYS A 31 7.76 -6.70 -3.93
N ARG A 32 8.59 -7.72 -4.20
CA ARG A 32 8.49 -8.56 -5.41
C ARG A 32 7.13 -9.23 -5.55
N HIS A 33 6.61 -9.82 -4.48
CA HIS A 33 5.32 -10.50 -4.52
C HIS A 33 4.15 -9.55 -4.84
N GLN A 34 4.19 -8.32 -4.32
CA GLN A 34 3.16 -7.32 -4.63
C GLN A 34 3.25 -6.85 -6.09
N LEU A 35 4.45 -6.69 -6.63
CA LEU A 35 4.66 -6.35 -8.05
C LEU A 35 4.16 -7.46 -8.99
N GLU A 36 4.45 -8.72 -8.67
CA GLU A 36 3.97 -9.88 -9.43
C GLU A 36 2.45 -9.97 -9.42
N LEU A 37 1.82 -9.80 -8.25
CA LEU A 37 0.36 -9.79 -8.12
C LEU A 37 -0.28 -8.59 -8.84
N LEU A 38 0.34 -7.41 -8.78
CA LEU A 38 -0.12 -6.24 -9.52
C LEU A 38 -0.07 -6.48 -11.03
N GLY A 39 1.04 -7.07 -11.52
CA GLY A 39 1.19 -7.47 -12.91
C GLY A 39 0.17 -8.53 -13.33
N ALA A 40 -0.08 -9.54 -12.49
CA ALA A 40 -1.08 -10.56 -12.73
C ALA A 40 -2.51 -9.97 -12.78
N THR A 41 -2.83 -9.02 -11.89
CA THR A 41 -4.11 -8.29 -11.88
C THR A 41 -4.27 -7.48 -13.17
N ALA A 42 -3.24 -6.75 -13.59
CA ALA A 42 -3.25 -6.02 -14.86
C ALA A 42 -3.44 -6.95 -16.06
N GLY A 43 -2.74 -8.09 -16.10
CA GLY A 43 -2.89 -9.11 -17.14
C GLY A 43 -4.30 -9.70 -17.21
N CYS A 44 -4.88 -10.04 -16.05
CA CYS A 44 -6.26 -10.53 -15.97
C CYS A 44 -7.27 -9.47 -16.43
N ALA A 45 -7.08 -8.21 -16.01
CA ALA A 45 -7.93 -7.09 -16.42
C ALA A 45 -7.87 -6.85 -17.95
N LEU A 46 -6.67 -6.86 -18.53
CA LEU A 46 -6.47 -6.74 -19.98
C LEU A 46 -7.13 -7.90 -20.73
N CYS A 47 -6.96 -9.13 -20.27
CA CYS A 47 -7.62 -10.30 -20.85
C CYS A 47 -9.15 -10.15 -20.81
N TRP A 48 -9.70 -9.71 -19.67
CA TRP A 48 -11.13 -9.45 -19.54
C TRP A 48 -11.63 -8.36 -20.51
N LEU A 49 -10.90 -7.25 -20.65
CA LEU A 49 -11.22 -6.18 -21.59
C LEU A 49 -11.19 -6.67 -23.04
N LEU A 50 -10.15 -7.41 -23.44
CA LEU A 50 -10.00 -7.97 -24.78
C LEU A 50 -11.13 -8.95 -25.11
N VAL A 51 -11.42 -9.88 -24.20
CA VAL A 51 -12.52 -10.84 -24.37
C VAL A 51 -13.86 -10.10 -24.45
N SER A 52 -14.06 -9.05 -23.66
CA SER A 52 -15.30 -8.24 -23.68
C SER A 52 -15.47 -7.45 -24.98
N LEU A 53 -14.39 -6.87 -25.50
CA LEU A 53 -14.36 -6.21 -26.81
C LEU A 53 -14.66 -7.19 -27.94
N LEU A 54 -14.01 -8.36 -27.95
CA LEU A 54 -14.23 -9.41 -28.95
C LEU A 54 -15.67 -9.92 -28.95
N VAL A 55 -16.23 -10.19 -27.77
CA VAL A 55 -17.63 -10.63 -27.64
C VAL A 55 -18.59 -9.55 -28.13
N ARG A 56 -18.34 -8.27 -27.82
CA ARG A 56 -19.16 -7.15 -28.32
C ARG A 56 -19.05 -6.98 -29.84
N ALA A 57 -17.85 -7.10 -30.41
CA ALA A 57 -17.62 -7.02 -31.85
C ALA A 57 -18.33 -8.17 -32.60
N ARG A 58 -18.18 -9.41 -32.12
CA ARG A 58 -18.87 -10.58 -32.68
C ARG A 58 -20.40 -10.44 -32.61
N ARG A 59 -20.93 -9.93 -31.50
CA ARG A 59 -22.37 -9.65 -31.37
C ARG A 59 -22.84 -8.53 -32.29
N ARG A 60 -22.11 -7.42 -32.42
CA ARG A 60 -22.44 -6.36 -33.39
C ARG A 60 -22.43 -6.90 -34.81
N ALA A 61 -21.47 -7.74 -35.18
CA ALA A 61 -21.43 -8.39 -36.48
C ALA A 61 -22.63 -9.33 -36.69
N ALA A 62 -22.97 -10.16 -35.69
CA ALA A 62 -24.13 -11.03 -35.74
C ALA A 62 -25.45 -10.26 -35.82
N LEU A 63 -25.57 -9.15 -35.07
CA LEU A 63 -26.73 -8.26 -35.11
C LEU A 63 -26.84 -7.53 -36.45
N ARG A 64 -25.73 -7.10 -37.06
CA ARG A 64 -25.75 -6.54 -38.44
C ARG A 64 -26.26 -7.58 -39.45
N ARG A 65 -25.87 -8.85 -39.30
CA ARG A 65 -26.37 -9.96 -40.14
C ARG A 65 -27.84 -10.29 -39.86
N LYS A 66 -28.29 -10.23 -38.59
CA LYS A 66 -29.66 -10.54 -38.15
C LYS A 66 -30.65 -9.38 -38.30
N ALA A 67 -30.21 -8.13 -38.25
CA ALA A 67 -31.04 -6.95 -38.45
C ALA A 67 -31.62 -6.89 -39.88
N TRP A 68 -30.99 -7.60 -40.83
CA TRP A 68 -31.58 -7.87 -42.14
C TRP A 68 -32.78 -8.83 -42.09
N ARG A 69 -32.94 -9.67 -41.03
CA ARG A 69 -34.00 -10.69 -40.94
C ARG A 69 -35.03 -10.51 -39.82
N ARG A 70 -34.75 -9.86 -38.69
CA ARG A 70 -35.77 -9.61 -37.63
C ARG A 70 -35.46 -8.35 -36.82
N ARG A 71 -36.40 -7.39 -36.83
CA ARG A 71 -36.44 -6.25 -35.90
C ARG A 71 -36.90 -6.77 -34.53
N HIS A 72 -36.21 -6.37 -33.46
CA HIS A 72 -36.57 -6.56 -32.04
C HIS A 72 -36.34 -7.95 -31.41
N GLU A 73 -35.07 -8.36 -31.22
CA GLU A 73 -34.73 -9.22 -30.08
C GLU A 73 -34.26 -8.32 -28.91
N PRO A 74 -34.99 -8.24 -27.79
CA PRO A 74 -34.58 -7.46 -26.63
C PRO A 74 -33.30 -8.04 -26.00
N TRP A 75 -32.41 -7.15 -25.55
CA TRP A 75 -31.16 -7.54 -24.91
C TRP A 75 -31.42 -8.36 -23.64
N PRO A 76 -30.78 -9.54 -23.44
CA PRO A 76 -31.00 -10.35 -22.24
C PRO A 76 -30.60 -9.55 -21.00
N GLU A 77 -31.52 -9.41 -20.05
CA GLU A 77 -31.29 -8.68 -18.81
C GLU A 77 -30.20 -9.36 -17.97
N PRO A 78 -29.24 -8.60 -17.39
CA PRO A 78 -28.25 -9.19 -16.51
C PRO A 78 -28.94 -9.71 -15.25
N ARG A 79 -28.52 -10.87 -14.73
CA ARG A 79 -29.10 -11.42 -13.49
C ARG A 79 -28.82 -10.49 -12.29
N PRO A 80 -29.78 -10.32 -11.36
CA PRO A 80 -29.54 -9.65 -10.09
C PRO A 80 -28.46 -10.39 -9.28
N SER A 81 -27.72 -9.66 -8.45
CA SER A 81 -26.60 -10.20 -7.68
C SER A 81 -26.22 -9.28 -6.53
N ARG A 82 -26.93 -9.42 -5.40
CA ARG A 82 -26.66 -8.63 -4.18
C ARG A 82 -25.25 -8.80 -3.64
N ALA A 83 -24.69 -10.01 -3.72
CA ALA A 83 -23.31 -10.28 -3.31
C ALA A 83 -22.29 -9.43 -4.10
N LEU A 84 -22.58 -9.12 -5.36
CA LEU A 84 -21.68 -8.29 -6.19
C LEU A 84 -21.62 -6.86 -5.69
N CYS A 85 -22.72 -6.30 -5.16
CA CYS A 85 -22.72 -4.96 -4.56
C CYS A 85 -21.78 -4.90 -3.35
N TRP A 86 -21.79 -5.94 -2.51
CA TRP A 86 -20.90 -6.04 -1.36
C TRP A 86 -19.43 -6.19 -1.76
N VAL A 87 -19.17 -7.09 -2.71
CA VAL A 87 -17.82 -7.31 -3.26
C VAL A 87 -17.30 -6.00 -3.89
N LEU A 88 -18.06 -5.34 -4.77
CA LEU A 88 -17.58 -4.10 -5.38
C LEU A 88 -17.42 -2.96 -4.36
N GLY A 89 -18.33 -2.83 -3.40
CA GLY A 89 -18.26 -1.81 -2.37
C GLY A 89 -17.03 -1.93 -1.49
N PHE A 90 -16.75 -3.13 -0.98
CA PHE A 90 -15.52 -3.40 -0.23
C PHE A 90 -14.28 -3.35 -1.11
N GLY A 91 -14.34 -3.85 -2.35
CA GLY A 91 -13.21 -3.83 -3.28
C GLY A 91 -12.69 -2.43 -3.56
N VAL A 92 -13.58 -1.46 -3.79
CA VAL A 92 -13.22 -0.05 -3.99
C VAL A 92 -12.48 0.51 -2.77
N ALA A 93 -13.05 0.34 -1.58
CA ALA A 93 -12.46 0.88 -0.36
C ALA A 93 -11.15 0.18 0.03
N LEU A 94 -11.06 -1.14 -0.12
CA LEU A 94 -9.84 -1.92 0.15
C LEU A 94 -8.73 -1.60 -0.85
N THR A 95 -9.06 -1.30 -2.11
CA THR A 95 -8.06 -0.82 -3.08
C THR A 95 -7.44 0.50 -2.62
N SER A 96 -8.27 1.44 -2.14
CA SER A 96 -7.79 2.71 -1.60
C SER A 96 -6.95 2.52 -0.34
N ALA A 97 -7.42 1.68 0.59
CA ALA A 97 -6.68 1.38 1.81
C ALA A 97 -5.32 0.74 1.49
N ALA A 98 -5.28 -0.22 0.56
CA ALA A 98 -4.03 -0.85 0.12
C ALA A 98 -3.03 0.15 -0.46
N ALA A 99 -3.50 1.13 -1.24
CA ALA A 99 -2.67 2.20 -1.78
C ALA A 99 -2.12 3.12 -0.66
N LEU A 100 -2.97 3.53 0.29
CA LEU A 100 -2.54 4.34 1.43
C LEU A 100 -1.53 3.61 2.32
N CYS A 101 -1.71 2.30 2.54
CA CYS A 101 -0.75 1.47 3.27
C CYS A 101 0.63 1.44 2.61
N GLN A 102 0.76 1.69 1.30
CA GLN A 102 2.07 1.80 0.66
C GLN A 102 2.79 3.11 0.99
N GLY A 103 2.08 4.16 1.39
CA GLY A 103 2.66 5.42 1.87
C GLY A 103 3.14 5.35 3.32
N VAL A 104 2.80 4.27 4.06
CA VAL A 104 3.21 4.09 5.45
C VAL A 104 4.43 3.18 5.53
N GLY A 105 5.57 3.73 5.91
CA GLY A 105 6.80 2.95 6.06
C GLY A 105 8.02 3.84 6.23
N PRO A 106 9.22 3.24 6.31
CA PRO A 106 10.46 4.00 6.21
C PRO A 106 10.60 4.55 4.78
N ASP A 107 11.12 5.76 4.64
CA ASP A 107 11.17 6.51 3.38
C ASP A 107 12.55 7.14 3.13
N GLY A 108 12.73 7.69 1.93
CA GLY A 108 13.94 8.44 1.56
C GLY A 108 15.26 7.72 1.85
N ALA A 109 16.20 8.44 2.48
CA ALA A 109 17.53 7.94 2.81
C ALA A 109 17.49 6.88 3.93
N ASP A 110 16.57 7.01 4.88
CA ASP A 110 16.46 6.11 6.02
C ASP A 110 15.94 4.74 5.60
N GLY A 111 14.92 4.69 4.74
CA GLY A 111 14.44 3.44 4.15
C GLY A 111 15.52 2.73 3.30
N LYS A 112 16.29 3.50 2.51
CA LYS A 112 17.42 2.94 1.74
C LYS A 112 18.51 2.36 2.63
N TRP A 113 18.82 3.04 3.73
CA TRP A 113 19.79 2.55 4.71
C TRP A 113 19.29 1.29 5.39
N LEU A 114 18.05 1.31 5.92
CA LEU A 114 17.44 0.18 6.61
C LEU A 114 17.38 -1.06 5.71
N ALA A 115 17.00 -0.90 4.44
CA ALA A 115 16.97 -2.01 3.49
C ALA A 115 18.35 -2.60 3.19
N ARG A 116 19.42 -1.79 3.22
CA ARG A 116 20.79 -2.29 3.09
C ARG A 116 21.26 -3.00 4.36
N ALA A 117 20.92 -2.45 5.52
CA ALA A 117 21.24 -3.02 6.82
C ALA A 117 20.55 -4.38 7.00
N GLU A 118 19.23 -4.49 6.78
CA GLU A 118 18.51 -5.77 6.88
C GLU A 118 19.05 -6.83 5.90
N ARG A 119 19.36 -6.44 4.66
CA ARG A 119 19.99 -7.35 3.68
C ARG A 119 21.39 -7.81 4.09
N ALA A 120 22.09 -7.03 4.91
CA ALA A 120 23.37 -7.39 5.50
C ALA A 120 23.24 -8.17 6.82
N GLY A 121 22.01 -8.54 7.23
CA GLY A 121 21.78 -9.25 8.47
C GLY A 121 21.86 -8.37 9.72
N ALA A 122 21.60 -7.06 9.59
CA ALA A 122 21.61 -6.16 10.74
C ALA A 122 20.61 -6.62 11.80
N THR A 123 21.06 -6.63 13.05
CA THR A 123 20.28 -7.01 14.22
C THR A 123 20.34 -5.90 15.27
N THR A 124 19.31 -5.87 16.12
CA THR A 124 19.31 -4.97 17.27
C THR A 124 20.20 -5.54 18.36
N HIS A 125 21.10 -4.72 18.87
CA HIS A 125 22.00 -5.06 19.96
C HIS A 125 21.90 -4.02 21.07
N GLU A 126 21.88 -4.48 22.31
CA GLU A 126 22.06 -3.61 23.46
C GLU A 126 23.53 -3.27 23.61
N VAL A 127 23.86 -1.98 23.55
CA VAL A 127 25.23 -1.49 23.64
C VAL A 127 25.33 -0.51 24.80
N LEU A 128 26.40 -0.64 25.59
CA LEU A 128 26.68 0.26 26.71
C LEU A 128 27.11 1.63 26.21
N VAL A 129 26.54 2.66 26.82
CA VAL A 129 26.96 4.04 26.66
C VAL A 129 28.35 4.19 27.27
N GLU A 130 29.36 4.40 26.43
CA GLU A 130 30.74 4.59 26.89
C GLU A 130 30.93 6.01 27.42
N ARG A 131 30.47 7.00 26.65
CA ARG A 131 30.63 8.42 27.01
C ARG A 131 29.53 9.27 26.40
N ILE A 132 29.04 10.23 27.17
CA ILE A 132 28.09 11.24 26.69
C ILE A 132 28.88 12.48 26.26
N VAL A 133 28.67 12.92 25.03
CA VAL A 133 29.32 14.09 24.45
C VAL A 133 28.42 15.31 24.62
N GLY A 134 28.93 16.31 25.33
CA GLY A 134 28.19 17.55 25.59
C GLY A 134 27.08 17.39 26.62
N THR A 135 26.12 18.31 26.61
CA THR A 135 24.98 18.32 27.54
C THR A 135 23.73 17.71 26.90
N PRO A 136 23.09 16.71 27.54
CA PRO A 136 21.82 16.16 27.09
C PRO A 136 20.74 17.23 26.94
N ARG A 137 20.03 17.23 25.81
CA ARG A 137 18.95 18.18 25.54
C ARG A 137 17.59 17.51 25.74
N ALA A 138 16.75 18.05 26.62
CA ALA A 138 15.37 17.59 26.75
C ALA A 138 14.60 17.84 25.44
N THR A 139 13.85 16.85 24.97
CA THR A 139 13.03 16.97 23.76
C THR A 139 11.65 17.60 24.05
N GLY A 140 11.24 17.60 25.32
CA GLY A 140 9.92 18.03 25.75
C GLY A 140 8.84 16.96 25.59
N ARG A 141 9.20 15.73 25.19
CA ARG A 141 8.31 14.57 25.20
C ARG A 141 8.50 13.77 26.50
N GLU A 142 7.45 13.07 26.89
CA GLU A 142 7.44 12.20 28.06
C GLU A 142 7.13 10.77 27.61
N ILE A 143 7.95 9.81 28.04
CA ILE A 143 7.83 8.38 27.75
C ILE A 143 7.75 7.68 29.11
N ASP A 144 6.62 7.02 29.38
CA ASP A 144 6.36 6.28 30.63
C ASP A 144 6.53 7.12 31.92
N GLY A 145 6.16 8.41 31.88
CA GLY A 145 6.30 9.31 33.03
C GLY A 145 7.72 9.88 33.23
N THR A 146 8.59 9.69 32.24
CA THR A 146 9.98 10.15 32.23
C THR A 146 10.23 11.03 31.00
N GLY A 147 10.90 12.17 31.20
CA GLY A 147 11.27 13.05 30.08
C GLY A 147 12.24 12.38 29.11
N GLU A 148 12.01 12.56 27.82
CA GLU A 148 12.91 12.11 26.76
C GLU A 148 14.05 13.14 26.54
N PHE A 149 15.27 12.63 26.38
CA PHE A 149 16.47 13.42 26.11
C PHE A 149 17.12 12.97 24.80
N ALA A 150 17.60 13.93 24.01
CA ALA A 150 18.43 13.70 22.84
C ALA A 150 19.86 14.12 23.14
N SER A 151 20.84 13.24 22.89
CA SER A 151 22.25 13.47 23.22
C SER A 151 23.18 12.90 22.16
N GLU A 152 24.40 13.43 22.10
CA GLU A 152 25.48 12.81 21.33
C GLU A 152 26.20 11.80 22.22
N ILE A 153 26.30 10.55 21.77
CA ILE A 153 26.79 9.45 22.60
C ILE A 153 27.84 8.66 21.83
N THR A 154 28.95 8.37 22.49
CA THR A 154 30.00 7.48 22.01
C THR A 154 29.77 6.07 22.53
N PHE A 155 29.90 5.10 21.63
CA PHE A 155 29.76 3.67 21.89
C PHE A 155 31.00 2.93 21.38
N THR A 156 31.33 1.81 22.02
CA THR A 156 32.27 0.84 21.47
C THR A 156 31.46 -0.32 20.89
N ILE A 157 31.60 -0.56 19.58
CA ILE A 157 30.80 -1.50 18.81
C ILE A 157 31.68 -2.68 18.38
N PRO A 158 31.32 -3.93 18.76
CA PRO A 158 32.10 -5.10 18.40
C PRO A 158 31.75 -5.56 16.97
N PHE A 159 32.41 -4.97 15.97
CA PHE A 159 32.32 -5.47 14.60
C PHE A 159 33.18 -6.71 14.41
N ALA A 160 32.87 -7.53 13.40
CA ALA A 160 33.65 -8.71 13.06
C ALA A 160 35.11 -8.37 12.67
N SER A 161 35.34 -7.15 12.17
CA SER A 161 36.68 -6.60 11.89
C SER A 161 37.45 -6.14 13.13
N GLY A 162 36.83 -6.18 14.31
CA GLY A 162 37.33 -5.63 15.56
C GLY A 162 36.49 -4.48 16.11
N ASP A 163 36.71 -4.17 17.38
CA ASP A 163 35.97 -3.12 18.10
C ASP A 163 36.22 -1.74 17.49
N GLN A 164 35.15 -0.99 17.26
CA GLN A 164 35.24 0.39 16.76
C GLN A 164 34.47 1.34 17.66
N ARG A 165 35.08 2.48 17.95
CA ARG A 165 34.44 3.56 18.68
C ARG A 165 33.63 4.43 17.72
N VAL A 166 32.32 4.50 17.93
CA VAL A 166 31.37 5.22 17.07
C VAL A 166 30.65 6.27 17.90
N THR A 167 30.65 7.52 17.43
CA THR A 167 29.86 8.60 18.04
C THR A 167 28.60 8.83 17.22
N LEU A 168 27.44 8.69 17.87
CA LEU A 168 26.14 8.93 17.25
C LEU A 168 25.55 10.22 17.81
N ALA A 169 25.17 11.13 16.92
CA ALA A 169 24.44 12.34 17.26
C ALA A 169 22.95 12.06 17.38
N GLY A 170 22.28 12.74 18.32
CA GLY A 170 20.83 12.70 18.44
C GLY A 170 20.27 11.35 18.90
N VAL A 171 20.98 10.65 19.79
CA VAL A 171 20.46 9.43 20.44
C VAL A 171 19.40 9.80 21.46
N HIS A 172 18.22 9.19 21.34
CA HIS A 172 17.06 9.43 22.19
C HIS A 172 17.02 8.45 23.36
N THR A 173 16.93 8.92 24.61
CA THR A 173 16.81 8.07 25.80
C THR A 173 15.64 8.50 26.67
N SER A 174 14.95 7.52 27.27
CA SER A 174 13.98 7.78 28.34
C SER A 174 14.72 8.09 29.64
N GLY A 175 14.50 9.29 30.17
CA GLY A 175 15.29 9.88 31.25
C GLY A 175 16.64 10.41 30.77
N ARG A 176 17.36 11.06 31.69
CA ARG A 176 18.69 11.60 31.41
C ARG A 176 19.63 10.44 31.06
N PRO A 177 20.41 10.53 29.97
CA PRO A 177 21.35 9.47 29.64
C PRO A 177 22.46 9.41 30.67
N GLU A 178 22.95 8.19 30.91
CA GLU A 178 24.00 7.88 31.89
C GLU A 178 25.03 6.95 31.25
N GLU A 179 26.30 7.14 31.61
CA GLU A 179 27.39 6.25 31.22
C GLU A 179 27.18 4.87 31.88
N GLY A 180 27.44 3.80 31.13
CA GLY A 180 27.18 2.43 31.56
C GLY A 180 25.72 1.97 31.42
N ARG A 181 24.79 2.81 30.99
CA ARG A 181 23.44 2.38 30.61
C ARG A 181 23.44 1.76 29.21
N THR A 182 22.55 0.80 28.94
CA THR A 182 22.41 0.23 27.60
C THR A 182 21.43 1.03 26.74
N VAL A 183 21.73 1.11 25.44
CA VAL A 183 20.84 1.64 24.40
C VAL A 183 20.76 0.62 23.27
N GLN A 184 19.57 0.46 22.68
CA GLN A 184 19.40 -0.42 21.53
C GLN A 184 19.93 0.25 20.26
N LEU A 185 20.92 -0.38 19.63
CA LEU A 185 21.50 0.04 18.37
C LEU A 185 21.26 -1.02 17.30
N LEU A 186 20.95 -0.57 16.09
CA LEU A 186 20.81 -1.41 14.90
C LEU A 186 22.08 -1.30 14.06
N TYR A 187 22.78 -2.42 13.88
CA TYR A 187 23.95 -2.52 13.01
C TYR A 187 24.15 -3.96 12.52
N ALA A 188 24.99 -4.11 11.49
CA ALA A 188 25.42 -5.42 10.98
C ALA A 188 26.90 -5.65 11.39
N PRO A 189 27.20 -6.64 12.26
CA PRO A 189 28.56 -6.89 12.74
C PRO A 189 29.58 -7.12 11.62
N ASP A 190 29.16 -7.76 10.52
CA ASP A 190 30.02 -8.07 9.37
C ASP A 190 30.20 -6.90 8.38
N ARG A 191 29.47 -5.79 8.57
CA ARG A 191 29.42 -4.66 7.62
C ARG A 191 29.57 -3.31 8.34
N PRO A 192 30.78 -3.01 8.89
CA PRO A 192 31.04 -1.74 9.56
C PRO A 192 30.87 -0.52 8.64
N ASP A 193 31.01 -0.70 7.31
CA ASP A 193 30.80 0.34 6.30
C ASP A 193 29.37 0.90 6.26
N LEU A 194 28.38 0.11 6.74
CA LEU A 194 27.00 0.56 6.85
C LEU A 194 26.78 1.49 8.05
N GLY A 195 27.72 1.52 8.99
CA GLY A 195 27.62 2.29 10.22
C GLY A 195 26.59 1.75 11.20
N VAL A 196 26.33 2.53 12.24
CA VAL A 196 25.40 2.20 13.33
C VAL A 196 24.33 3.27 13.40
N ARG A 197 23.10 2.86 13.69
CA ARG A 197 22.01 3.79 14.03
C ARG A 197 21.33 3.33 15.29
N GLN A 198 20.68 4.26 15.98
CA GLN A 198 19.79 3.88 17.06
C GLN A 198 18.71 2.95 16.48
N ALA A 199 18.47 1.82 17.15
CA ALA A 199 17.32 1.00 16.81
C ALA A 199 16.07 1.87 17.01
N PRO A 200 15.01 1.71 16.20
CA PRO A 200 13.79 2.45 16.38
C PRO A 200 13.12 2.04 17.70
N ASP A 201 13.58 2.60 18.82
CA ASP A 201 12.91 2.54 20.11
C ASP A 201 11.77 3.54 20.05
N ASN A 202 10.57 3.06 19.71
CA ASN A 202 9.32 3.80 19.81
C ASN A 202 9.38 5.25 19.27
N ASP A 203 10.19 5.53 18.25
CA ASP A 203 10.35 6.89 17.77
C ASP A 203 8.98 7.38 17.25
N ILE A 204 8.35 8.24 18.04
CA ILE A 204 6.94 8.61 17.97
C ILE A 204 6.57 9.12 16.56
N GLY A 205 7.51 9.70 15.81
CA GLY A 205 7.26 10.14 14.43
C GLY A 205 6.98 8.99 13.45
N SER A 206 7.77 7.92 13.54
CA SER A 206 7.66 6.72 12.70
C SER A 206 6.64 5.71 13.27
N PHE A 207 6.62 5.57 14.60
CA PHE A 207 5.80 4.61 15.32
C PHE A 207 4.38 5.13 15.57
N ALA A 208 4.18 6.39 16.01
CA ALA A 208 2.82 6.94 16.14
C ALA A 208 2.18 7.18 14.77
N GLY A 209 2.97 7.53 13.74
CA GLY A 209 2.51 7.50 12.36
C GLY A 209 1.97 6.13 11.95
N ARG A 210 2.64 5.03 12.33
CA ARG A 210 2.19 3.66 12.04
C ARG A 210 1.02 3.21 12.93
N ILE A 211 1.06 3.48 14.22
CA ILE A 211 0.01 3.12 15.21
C ILE A 211 -1.27 3.93 15.00
N LEU A 212 -1.18 5.16 14.50
CA LEU A 212 -2.37 5.97 14.24
C LEU A 212 -2.83 5.84 12.79
N ALA A 213 -1.93 5.94 11.81
CA ALA A 213 -2.34 5.93 10.40
C ALA A 213 -2.83 4.55 9.95
N LEU A 214 -2.21 3.43 10.35
CA LEU A 214 -2.69 2.12 9.89
C LEU A 214 -4.09 1.81 10.45
N PRO A 215 -4.39 1.93 11.76
CA PRO A 215 -5.74 1.77 12.26
C PRO A 215 -6.71 2.79 11.66
N ALA A 216 -6.31 4.06 11.48
CA ALA A 216 -7.16 5.04 10.81
C ALA A 216 -7.50 4.63 9.37
N ILE A 217 -6.53 4.16 8.58
CA ILE A 217 -6.73 3.65 7.22
C ILE A 217 -7.69 2.44 7.23
N TRP A 218 -7.53 1.52 8.18
CA TRP A 218 -8.41 0.36 8.31
C TRP A 218 -9.83 0.74 8.72
N ILE A 219 -9.99 1.58 9.75
CA ILE A 219 -11.30 2.03 10.24
C ILE A 219 -12.03 2.80 9.13
N THR A 220 -11.35 3.76 8.50
CA THR A 220 -11.95 4.55 7.42
C THR A 220 -12.21 3.71 6.18
N GLY A 221 -11.32 2.78 5.82
CA GLY A 221 -11.50 1.85 4.71
C GLY A 221 -12.68 0.90 4.90
N LEU A 222 -12.83 0.31 6.09
CA LEU A 222 -13.96 -0.56 6.41
C LEU A 222 -15.29 0.22 6.46
N ALA A 223 -15.29 1.41 7.08
CA ALA A 223 -16.47 2.27 7.10
C ALA A 223 -16.88 2.70 5.68
N ALA A 224 -15.93 3.13 4.86
CA ALA A 224 -16.16 3.50 3.46
C ALA A 224 -16.65 2.31 2.63
N GLY A 225 -16.09 1.11 2.85
CA GLY A 225 -16.52 -0.13 2.22
C GLY A 225 -17.97 -0.47 2.55
N LEU A 226 -18.34 -0.39 3.84
CA LEU A 226 -19.72 -0.62 4.31
C LEU A 226 -20.71 0.38 3.70
N VAL A 227 -20.40 1.68 3.77
CA VAL A 227 -21.26 2.74 3.20
C VAL A 227 -21.42 2.56 1.69
N THR A 228 -20.34 2.27 0.98
CA THR A 228 -20.35 2.07 -0.47
C THR A 228 -21.14 0.82 -0.85
N ALA A 229 -20.97 -0.29 -0.12
CA ALA A 229 -21.72 -1.51 -0.34
C ALA A 229 -23.23 -1.31 -0.11
N ILE A 230 -23.62 -0.59 0.94
CA ILE A 230 -25.03 -0.22 1.20
C ILE A 230 -25.57 0.65 0.06
N ALA A 231 -24.82 1.66 -0.39
CA ALA A 231 -25.22 2.53 -1.49
C ALA A 231 -25.41 1.74 -2.80
N MET A 232 -24.47 0.86 -3.12
CA MET A 232 -24.55 -0.04 -4.29
C MET A 232 -25.70 -1.04 -4.16
N HIS A 233 -26.00 -1.53 -2.96
CA HIS A 233 -27.10 -2.44 -2.70
C HIS A 233 -28.45 -1.75 -2.92
N ARG A 234 -28.62 -0.52 -2.41
CA ARG A 234 -29.80 0.31 -2.66
C ARG A 234 -29.99 0.65 -4.14
N ARG A 235 -28.88 0.72 -4.90
CA ARG A 235 -28.87 0.95 -6.35
C ARG A 235 -28.54 -0.31 -7.15
N GLU A 236 -28.98 -1.50 -6.71
CA GLU A 236 -28.66 -2.79 -7.34
C GLU A 236 -28.96 -2.78 -8.86
N ALA A 237 -30.05 -2.13 -9.28
CA ALA A 237 -30.40 -2.02 -10.69
C ALA A 237 -29.28 -1.37 -11.53
N GLY A 238 -28.67 -0.29 -11.04
CA GLY A 238 -27.55 0.38 -11.71
C GLY A 238 -26.30 -0.50 -11.76
N VAL A 239 -25.95 -1.16 -10.65
CA VAL A 239 -24.83 -2.11 -10.58
C VAL A 239 -25.03 -3.26 -11.57
N ARG A 240 -26.26 -3.75 -11.69
CA ARG A 240 -26.65 -4.80 -12.62
C ARG A 240 -26.45 -4.36 -14.08
N TYR A 241 -26.80 -3.14 -14.44
CA TYR A 241 -26.58 -2.58 -15.77
C TYR A 241 -25.10 -2.35 -16.08
N ALA A 242 -24.32 -1.86 -15.10
CA ALA A 242 -22.87 -1.67 -15.21
C ALA A 242 -22.10 -2.98 -15.50
N ARG A 243 -22.71 -4.17 -15.30
CA ARG A 243 -22.11 -5.45 -15.73
C ARG A 243 -22.02 -5.59 -17.25
N ARG A 244 -22.79 -4.82 -18.01
CA ARG A 244 -22.74 -4.83 -19.47
C ARG A 244 -21.54 -4.00 -19.89
N PHE A 245 -20.55 -4.65 -20.49
CA PHE A 245 -19.37 -3.96 -20.96
C PHE A 245 -19.72 -2.93 -22.05
N GLU A 246 -19.45 -1.68 -21.72
CA GLU A 246 -19.56 -0.53 -22.60
C GLU A 246 -18.20 0.16 -22.71
N PRO A 247 -17.55 0.18 -23.89
CA PRO A 247 -16.20 0.70 -24.04
C PRO A 247 -16.03 2.13 -23.50
N TRP A 248 -16.99 3.00 -23.79
CA TRP A 248 -16.96 4.41 -23.36
C TRP A 248 -17.12 4.60 -21.85
N VAL A 249 -17.66 3.61 -21.14
CA VAL A 249 -17.81 3.61 -19.68
C VAL A 249 -16.60 2.91 -19.03
N HIS A 250 -16.25 1.73 -19.54
CA HIS A 250 -15.31 0.83 -18.89
C HIS A 250 -13.86 1.09 -19.25
N LEU A 251 -13.54 1.57 -20.47
CA LEU A 251 -12.16 1.87 -20.84
C LEU A 251 -11.61 3.08 -20.07
N PRO A 252 -12.35 4.20 -19.91
CA PRO A 252 -11.86 5.30 -19.06
C PRO A 252 -11.71 4.87 -17.60
N ALA A 253 -12.65 4.09 -17.06
CA ALA A 253 -12.54 3.56 -15.70
C ALA A 253 -11.31 2.65 -15.54
N ALA A 254 -11.04 1.77 -16.52
CA ALA A 254 -9.85 0.93 -16.52
C ALA A 254 -8.56 1.75 -16.63
N LEU A 255 -8.56 2.83 -17.42
CA LEU A 255 -7.43 3.74 -17.52
C LEU A 255 -7.15 4.45 -16.19
N MET A 256 -8.18 4.95 -15.51
CA MET A 256 -8.03 5.56 -14.17
C MET A 256 -7.40 4.57 -13.17
N LEU A 257 -7.87 3.33 -13.15
CA LEU A 257 -7.32 2.28 -12.30
C LEU A 257 -5.87 1.93 -12.68
N ALA A 258 -5.55 1.90 -13.97
CA ALA A 258 -4.19 1.66 -14.46
C ALA A 258 -3.23 2.81 -14.07
N CYS A 259 -3.69 4.06 -14.16
CA CYS A 259 -2.93 5.20 -13.65
C CYS A 259 -2.67 5.08 -12.15
N GLY A 260 -3.69 4.70 -11.37
CA GLY A 260 -3.55 4.44 -9.93
C GLY A 260 -2.53 3.35 -9.62
N ALA A 261 -2.60 2.22 -10.33
CA ALA A 261 -1.62 1.14 -10.23
C ALA A 261 -0.20 1.64 -10.56
N GLY A 262 -0.04 2.44 -11.61
CA GLY A 262 1.24 3.04 -11.99
C GLY A 262 1.81 3.97 -10.92
N LEU A 263 0.97 4.76 -10.25
CA LEU A 263 1.36 5.64 -9.15
C LEU A 263 1.85 4.88 -7.90
N VAL A 264 1.42 3.64 -7.71
CA VAL A 264 1.87 2.78 -6.61
C VAL A 264 3.24 2.15 -6.91
N VAL A 265 3.63 1.98 -8.17
CA VAL A 265 4.89 1.29 -8.56
C VAL A 265 6.13 1.88 -7.89
N PRO A 266 6.34 3.21 -7.82
CA PRO A 266 7.51 3.77 -7.12
C PRO A 266 7.59 3.38 -5.64
N LEU A 267 6.44 3.25 -4.96
CA LEU A 267 6.35 2.83 -3.55
C LEU A 267 6.67 1.34 -3.36
N LEU A 268 6.47 0.53 -4.40
CA LEU A 268 6.78 -0.90 -4.36
C LEU A 268 8.24 -1.20 -4.67
N ILE A 269 8.88 -0.39 -5.52
CA ILE A 269 10.25 -0.62 -6.00
C ILE A 269 11.29 0.07 -5.10
N GLY A 270 10.96 1.20 -4.49
CA GLY A 270 11.93 2.00 -3.76
C GLY A 270 11.36 2.77 -2.58
N PHE A 271 12.16 3.75 -2.15
CA PHE A 271 11.91 4.60 -0.99
C PHE A 271 11.84 6.05 -1.46
N PRO A 272 10.70 6.50 -2.02
CA PRO A 272 10.51 7.91 -2.29
C PRO A 272 10.59 8.70 -0.97
N GLU A 273 10.83 10.01 -1.06
CA GLU A 273 10.74 10.89 0.11
C GLU A 273 9.32 10.86 0.69
N THR A 274 9.18 11.03 2.01
CA THR A 274 7.91 10.91 2.72
C THR A 274 6.78 11.70 2.06
N GLY A 275 6.99 12.98 1.77
CA GLY A 275 6.01 13.84 1.10
C GLY A 275 5.61 13.33 -0.29
N THR A 276 6.59 12.93 -1.11
CA THR A 276 6.33 12.35 -2.44
C THR A 276 5.60 11.03 -2.33
N GLY A 277 5.99 10.17 -1.37
CA GLY A 277 5.39 8.86 -1.16
C GLY A 277 3.91 8.97 -0.78
N TRP A 278 3.58 9.85 0.15
CA TRP A 278 2.20 10.14 0.52
C TRP A 278 1.39 10.75 -0.63
N ALA A 279 1.96 11.68 -1.40
CA ALA A 279 1.27 12.26 -2.55
C ALA A 279 0.90 11.19 -3.59
N LEU A 280 1.83 10.28 -3.90
CA LEU A 280 1.59 9.14 -4.79
C LEU A 280 0.53 8.19 -4.22
N ALA A 281 0.62 7.86 -2.94
CA ALA A 281 -0.32 6.95 -2.26
C ALA A 281 -1.76 7.52 -2.25
N VAL A 282 -1.93 8.81 -1.92
CA VAL A 282 -3.23 9.49 -1.91
C VAL A 282 -3.81 9.58 -3.33
N ALA A 283 -2.99 9.96 -4.31
CA ALA A 283 -3.42 10.02 -5.72
C ALA A 283 -3.86 8.64 -6.23
N ALA A 284 -3.10 7.59 -5.92
CA ALA A 284 -3.47 6.21 -6.23
C ALA A 284 -4.77 5.80 -5.53
N ALA A 285 -4.91 6.12 -4.24
CA ALA A 285 -6.08 5.78 -3.44
C ALA A 285 -7.38 6.45 -3.94
N ALA A 286 -7.29 7.60 -4.62
CA ALA A 286 -8.43 8.28 -5.23
C ALA A 286 -8.93 7.58 -6.50
N THR A 287 -8.08 6.85 -7.23
CA THR A 287 -8.43 6.26 -8.53
C THR A 287 -9.60 5.26 -8.53
N PRO A 288 -9.79 4.35 -7.56
CA PRO A 288 -10.97 3.48 -7.54
C PRO A 288 -12.27 4.27 -7.32
N TRP A 289 -12.23 5.39 -6.59
CA TRP A 289 -13.39 6.28 -6.42
C TRP A 289 -13.69 7.07 -7.70
N LEU A 290 -12.67 7.57 -8.39
CA LEU A 290 -12.82 8.22 -9.69
C LEU A 290 -13.41 7.25 -10.73
N ALA A 291 -12.90 6.03 -10.78
CA ALA A 291 -13.43 4.99 -11.66
C ALA A 291 -14.89 4.65 -11.31
N LEU A 292 -15.22 4.49 -10.02
CA LEU A 292 -16.59 4.21 -9.57
C LEU A 292 -17.54 5.36 -9.93
N THR A 293 -17.17 6.59 -9.63
CA THR A 293 -17.99 7.78 -9.92
C THR A 293 -18.19 7.98 -11.42
N TRP A 294 -17.17 7.70 -12.24
CA TRP A 294 -17.30 7.69 -13.69
C TRP A 294 -18.35 6.67 -14.16
N VAL A 295 -18.23 5.40 -13.71
CA VAL A 295 -19.18 4.35 -14.06
C VAL A 295 -20.59 4.70 -13.60
N ALA A 296 -20.75 5.21 -12.38
CA ALA A 296 -22.05 5.57 -11.81
C ALA A 296 -22.72 6.75 -12.53
N LYS A 297 -21.96 7.68 -13.12
CA LYS A 297 -22.50 8.81 -13.90
C LYS A 297 -22.85 8.43 -15.33
N THR A 298 -22.20 7.40 -15.88
CA THR A 298 -22.28 7.03 -17.30
C THR A 298 -23.09 5.76 -17.58
N SER A 299 -23.56 5.08 -16.52
CA SER A 299 -24.46 3.90 -16.59
C SER A 299 -25.88 4.27 -16.22
#